data_AF-A0A067TIB7-F1
#
_entry.id   AF-A0A067TIB7-F1
#
_cell.length_a   1.000
_cell.length_b   1.000
_cell.length_c   1.000
_cell.angle_alpha   90.00
_cell.angle_beta   90.00
_cell.angle_gamma   90.00
#
_symmetry.space_group_name_H-M   'P 1'
#
loop_
_entity.id
_entity.type
_entity.pdbx_description
1 polymer ?
#
loop_
_entity_poly.entity_id
_entity_poly.type
_entity_poly.pdbx_seq_one_letter_code
_entity_poly.pdbx_strand_id
1 'polypeptide(L)'
;MTIETCINFCNSGNFIFAGVEFGHCDSTIQIPSQMAPATDCNMGCSGNSTELCGGPVRMNIFQSNKPPPIIVQNVTSGTGLWSYQGCFTDSVAARTLNTGVNIPLGTTPESCTAACQAAGPFTFAGVENGHECWCDTTVHAPTQRVGDADCRMLCAATHAEYCGNSNRLAIYQFSASGQSTAPQACLQTSLTNFTLRAQFKNPPTNGPSTVPLKVVAVEMVKNVLWTVLSVSAFFSSVRLDF
;
A
#
# COMPACT_ATOMS: atom_id res chain seq x y z
N MET A 1 29.49 15.44 -8.66
CA MET A 1 28.41 14.50 -8.96
C MET A 1 28.63 13.94 -10.36
N THR A 2 28.59 12.62 -10.54
CA THR A 2 28.52 11.90 -11.83
C THR A 2 27.16 11.22 -11.98
N ILE A 3 26.83 10.75 -13.18
CA ILE A 3 25.60 9.97 -13.42
C ILE A 3 25.56 8.72 -12.51
N GLU A 4 26.66 7.98 -12.43
CA GLU A 4 26.75 6.75 -11.64
C GLU A 4 26.57 7.02 -10.15
N THR A 5 27.16 8.10 -9.63
CA THR A 5 26.98 8.45 -8.22
C THR A 5 25.52 8.74 -7.87
N CYS A 6 24.78 9.39 -8.76
CA CYS A 6 23.35 9.65 -8.56
C CYS A 6 22.51 8.37 -8.67
N ILE A 7 22.76 7.56 -9.70
CA ILE A 7 22.07 6.27 -9.89
C ILE A 7 22.31 5.35 -8.68
N ASN A 8 23.55 5.23 -8.22
CA ASN A 8 23.88 4.37 -7.08
C ASN A 8 23.22 4.86 -5.80
N PHE A 9 23.19 6.18 -5.57
CA PHE A 9 22.47 6.78 -4.46
C PHE A 9 20.97 6.44 -4.52
N CYS A 10 20.31 6.70 -5.65
CA CYS A 10 18.88 6.43 -5.81
C CYS A 10 18.55 4.94 -5.68
N ASN A 11 19.37 4.05 -6.25
CA ASN A 11 19.22 2.62 -6.11
C ASN A 11 19.34 2.17 -4.64
N SER A 12 20.30 2.72 -3.90
CA SER A 12 20.49 2.42 -2.47
C SER A 12 19.31 2.90 -1.61
N GLY A 13 18.69 4.03 -1.99
CA GLY A 13 17.47 4.55 -1.37
C GLY A 13 16.19 3.87 -1.85
N ASN A 14 16.29 2.79 -2.61
CA ASN A 14 15.17 2.06 -3.20
C ASN A 14 14.28 2.92 -4.13
N PHE A 15 14.77 4.02 -4.68
CA PHE A 15 14.03 4.82 -5.66
C PHE A 15 13.95 4.12 -7.02
N ILE A 16 12.98 4.53 -7.83
CA ILE A 16 12.76 3.99 -9.19
C ILE A 16 13.48 4.85 -10.23
N PHE A 17 13.54 6.16 -9.99
CA PHE A 17 14.19 7.13 -10.85
C PHE A 17 15.45 7.70 -10.20
N ALA A 18 16.38 8.12 -11.04
CA ALA A 18 17.50 8.96 -10.68
C ALA A 18 17.55 10.11 -11.70
N GLY A 19 17.56 11.33 -11.22
CA GLY A 19 17.54 12.54 -12.01
C GLY A 19 18.79 13.37 -11.74
N VAL A 20 19.46 13.83 -12.79
CA VAL A 20 20.60 14.75 -12.64
C VAL A 20 20.31 16.09 -13.30
N GLU A 21 20.45 17.16 -12.52
CA GLU A 21 20.26 18.55 -12.97
C GLU A 21 21.32 19.43 -12.31
N PHE A 22 22.10 20.17 -13.10
CA PHE A 22 23.10 21.14 -12.60
C PHE A 22 24.09 20.55 -11.58
N GLY A 23 24.39 19.24 -11.68
CA GLY A 23 25.23 18.53 -10.72
C GLY A 23 24.55 18.17 -9.40
N HIS A 24 23.24 18.34 -9.29
CA HIS A 24 22.38 17.78 -8.24
C HIS A 24 21.81 16.41 -8.66
N CYS A 25 21.38 15.63 -7.66
CA CYS A 25 20.73 14.35 -7.83
C CYS A 25 19.35 14.40 -7.19
N ASP A 26 18.32 13.99 -7.91
CA ASP A 26 16.95 13.83 -7.46
C ASP A 26 16.49 12.39 -7.73
N SER A 27 15.44 11.95 -7.07
CA SER A 27 14.87 10.61 -7.19
C SER A 27 13.38 10.60 -7.56
N THR A 28 12.77 11.77 -7.67
CA THR A 28 11.33 11.93 -7.92
C THR A 28 11.09 12.79 -9.16
N ILE A 29 10.20 12.31 -10.03
CA ILE A 29 9.71 13.10 -11.17
C ILE A 29 8.55 13.97 -10.67
N GLN A 30 8.77 15.27 -10.57
CA GLN A 30 7.71 16.21 -10.23
C GLN A 30 6.73 16.39 -11.40
N ILE A 31 5.44 16.59 -11.11
CA ILE A 31 4.40 16.86 -12.11
C ILE A 31 3.96 18.32 -11.96
N PRO A 32 3.80 19.09 -13.06
CA PRO A 32 3.89 18.66 -14.45
C PRO A 32 5.33 18.67 -14.99
N SER A 33 5.85 17.50 -15.38
CA SER A 33 7.07 17.37 -16.19
C SER A 33 6.70 16.90 -17.59
N GLN A 34 7.51 17.30 -18.57
CA GLN A 34 7.36 16.90 -19.96
C GLN A 34 8.71 16.47 -20.53
N MET A 35 8.68 15.53 -21.47
CA MET A 35 9.87 15.13 -22.20
C MET A 35 10.38 16.30 -23.03
N ALA A 36 11.68 16.59 -22.91
CA ALA A 36 12.38 17.58 -23.71
C ALA A 36 13.36 16.90 -24.69
N PRO A 37 13.80 17.58 -25.76
CA PRO A 37 14.87 17.09 -26.61
C PRO A 37 16.13 16.78 -25.80
N ALA A 38 16.79 15.66 -26.08
CA ALA A 38 18.01 15.25 -25.38
C ALA A 38 19.14 16.30 -25.50
N THR A 39 19.12 17.10 -26.56
CA THR A 39 20.06 18.21 -26.80
C THR A 39 19.94 19.35 -25.78
N ASP A 40 18.81 19.48 -25.09
CA ASP A 40 18.61 20.48 -24.04
C ASP A 40 19.33 20.09 -22.74
N CYS A 41 19.72 18.81 -22.61
CA CYS A 41 20.50 18.29 -21.49
C CYS A 41 22.00 18.28 -21.84
N ASN A 42 22.59 19.47 -22.00
CA ASN A 42 23.94 19.65 -22.54
C ASN A 42 24.99 20.11 -21.50
N MET A 43 24.67 20.06 -20.21
CA MET A 43 25.57 20.49 -19.14
C MET A 43 26.47 19.35 -18.67
N GLY A 44 27.78 19.58 -18.63
CA GLY A 44 28.75 18.61 -18.09
C GLY A 44 28.54 18.34 -16.59
N CYS A 45 28.69 17.09 -16.16
CA CYS A 45 28.63 16.74 -14.74
C CYS A 45 29.82 17.31 -13.94
N SER A 46 29.58 17.75 -12.70
CA SER A 46 30.64 18.34 -11.84
C SER A 46 31.73 17.36 -11.42
N GLY A 47 31.43 16.05 -11.42
CA GLY A 47 32.40 14.99 -11.14
C GLY A 47 33.02 14.36 -12.39
N ASN A 48 32.44 14.60 -13.57
CA ASN A 48 32.95 14.11 -14.85
C ASN A 48 32.38 14.95 -16.01
N SER A 49 33.17 15.89 -16.55
CA SER A 49 32.69 16.79 -17.61
C SER A 49 32.43 16.12 -18.96
N THR A 50 32.75 14.83 -19.12
CA THR A 50 32.41 14.07 -20.34
C THR A 50 31.00 13.48 -20.30
N GLU A 51 30.35 13.49 -19.15
CA GLU A 51 28.95 13.07 -18.96
C GLU A 51 28.02 14.29 -18.94
N LEU A 52 26.76 14.08 -19.33
CA LEU A 52 25.74 15.13 -19.35
C LEU A 52 24.81 14.99 -18.14
N CYS A 53 24.77 16.03 -17.30
CA CYS A 53 23.99 16.13 -16.06
C CYS A 53 22.94 17.24 -16.13
N GLY A 54 22.05 17.15 -17.12
CA GLY A 54 20.93 18.06 -17.32
C GLY A 54 21.31 19.31 -18.10
N GLY A 55 20.62 20.40 -17.82
CA GLY A 55 20.77 21.70 -18.47
C GLY A 55 19.90 22.75 -17.77
N PRO A 56 19.81 23.99 -18.26
CA PRO A 56 18.96 25.01 -17.65
C PRO A 56 17.49 24.54 -17.63
N VAL A 57 16.95 24.28 -16.43
CA VAL A 57 15.58 23.76 -16.23
C VAL A 57 15.36 22.42 -16.95
N ARG A 58 16.40 21.57 -16.95
CA ARG A 58 16.44 20.29 -17.66
C ARG A 58 17.18 19.25 -16.84
N MET A 59 16.61 18.04 -16.81
CA MET A 59 17.13 16.93 -16.04
C MET A 59 17.28 15.70 -16.95
N ASN A 60 18.42 15.02 -16.89
CA ASN A 60 18.50 13.66 -17.41
C ASN A 60 17.87 12.71 -16.41
N ILE A 61 16.86 11.96 -16.84
CA ILE A 61 16.15 10.99 -16.01
C ILE A 61 16.59 9.59 -16.41
N PHE A 62 17.03 8.82 -15.42
CA PHE A 62 17.38 7.41 -15.53
C PHE A 62 16.36 6.60 -14.75
N GLN A 63 15.92 5.48 -15.30
CA GLN A 63 14.94 4.59 -14.68
C GLN A 63 15.59 3.24 -14.38
N SER A 64 15.34 2.71 -13.19
CA SER A 64 15.69 1.33 -12.83
C SER A 64 14.74 0.31 -13.47
N ASN A 65 15.10 -0.97 -13.46
CA ASN A 65 14.21 -2.05 -13.93
C ASN A 65 13.09 -2.40 -12.93
N LYS A 66 12.84 -1.56 -11.92
CA LYS A 66 11.74 -1.76 -10.98
C LYS A 66 10.40 -1.45 -11.68
N PRO A 67 9.32 -2.13 -11.28
CA PRO A 67 7.98 -1.75 -11.74
C PRO A 67 7.69 -0.28 -11.43
N PRO A 68 6.98 0.44 -12.30
CA PRO A 68 6.56 1.81 -12.01
C PRO A 68 5.64 1.83 -10.78
N PRO A 69 5.60 2.93 -10.01
CA PRO A 69 4.71 3.03 -8.88
C PRO A 69 3.25 2.97 -9.33
N ILE A 70 2.41 2.34 -8.52
CA ILE A 70 1.00 2.11 -8.83
C ILE A 70 0.07 2.87 -7.89
N ILE A 71 -1.13 3.17 -8.38
CA ILE A 71 -2.27 3.44 -7.50
C ILE A 71 -2.84 2.08 -7.11
N VAL A 72 -2.71 1.71 -5.84
CA VAL A 72 -3.29 0.47 -5.32
C VAL A 72 -4.80 0.55 -5.47
N GLN A 73 -5.38 -0.30 -6.33
CA GLN A 73 -6.82 -0.25 -6.61
C GLN A 73 -7.65 -0.93 -5.53
N ASN A 74 -7.12 -2.01 -4.95
CA ASN A 74 -7.81 -2.82 -3.96
C ASN A 74 -6.84 -3.29 -2.89
N VAL A 75 -7.23 -3.16 -1.62
CA VAL A 75 -6.55 -3.74 -0.46
C VAL A 75 -7.48 -4.75 0.20
N THR A 76 -7.11 -6.03 0.18
CA THR A 76 -7.85 -7.05 0.93
C THR A 76 -7.54 -6.92 2.42
N SER A 77 -8.59 -6.80 3.24
CA SER A 77 -8.43 -6.81 4.70
C SER A 77 -9.41 -7.77 5.36
N GLY A 78 -8.89 -8.86 5.93
CA GLY A 78 -9.68 -9.76 6.75
C GLY A 78 -10.91 -10.31 6.01
N THR A 79 -12.08 -9.81 6.42
CA THR A 79 -13.44 -10.12 5.97
C THR A 79 -14.02 -9.07 5.01
N GLY A 80 -13.19 -8.19 4.45
CA GLY A 80 -13.64 -7.21 3.46
C GLY A 80 -12.55 -6.69 2.54
N LEU A 81 -12.96 -5.68 1.77
CA LEU A 81 -12.18 -5.11 0.68
C LEU A 81 -12.22 -3.59 0.81
N TRP A 82 -11.05 -2.98 0.76
CA TRP A 82 -10.90 -1.54 0.56
C TRP A 82 -10.68 -1.28 -0.92
N SER A 83 -11.53 -0.48 -1.55
CA SER A 83 -11.41 -0.13 -2.97
C SER A 83 -11.15 1.35 -3.14
N TYR A 84 -10.20 1.68 -4.02
CA TYR A 84 -9.87 3.05 -4.38
C TYR A 84 -11.06 3.76 -5.03
N GLN A 85 -11.40 4.95 -4.53
CA GLN A 85 -12.54 5.76 -5.01
C GLN A 85 -12.10 6.93 -5.91
N GLY A 86 -10.84 7.30 -5.86
CA GLY A 86 -10.27 8.40 -6.64
C GLY A 86 -9.40 9.33 -5.82
N CYS A 87 -8.87 10.33 -6.52
CA CYS A 87 -8.15 11.45 -5.94
C CYS A 87 -9.13 12.58 -5.61
N PHE A 88 -9.03 13.15 -4.41
CA PHE A 88 -9.93 14.19 -3.91
C PHE A 88 -9.15 15.39 -3.39
N THR A 89 -9.68 16.60 -3.53
CA THR A 89 -9.08 17.80 -2.92
C THR A 89 -9.22 17.75 -1.40
N ASP A 90 -8.16 18.10 -0.67
CA ASP A 90 -8.20 18.26 0.77
C ASP A 90 -7.81 19.69 1.21
N SER A 91 -8.16 20.06 2.44
CA SER A 91 -7.80 21.36 3.02
C SER A 91 -7.76 21.26 4.54
N VAL A 92 -6.72 21.84 5.14
CA VAL A 92 -6.61 21.95 6.61
C VAL A 92 -7.80 22.68 7.23
N ALA A 93 -8.39 23.65 6.51
CA ALA A 93 -9.54 24.41 7.00
C ALA A 93 -10.88 23.65 6.88
N ALA A 94 -10.95 22.65 6.01
CA ALA A 94 -12.14 21.85 5.74
C ALA A 94 -11.71 20.46 5.27
N ARG A 95 -11.33 19.61 6.23
CA ARG A 95 -10.79 18.27 5.96
C ARG A 95 -11.84 17.38 5.31
N THR A 96 -11.40 16.56 4.36
CA THR A 96 -12.22 15.59 3.65
C THR A 96 -12.53 14.38 4.53
N LEU A 97 -11.55 13.95 5.33
CA LEU A 97 -11.65 12.93 6.37
C LEU A 97 -11.07 13.53 7.66
N ASN A 98 -11.79 13.48 8.78
CA ASN A 98 -11.44 14.30 9.96
C ASN A 98 -10.51 13.61 10.96
N THR A 99 -10.35 12.29 10.90
CA THR A 99 -9.56 11.56 11.90
C THR A 99 -8.19 11.18 11.36
N GLY A 100 -7.16 11.92 11.75
CA GLY A 100 -5.78 11.53 11.45
C GLY A 100 -5.33 10.34 12.32
N VAL A 101 -4.67 9.36 11.71
CA VAL A 101 -4.03 8.25 12.43
C VAL A 101 -2.54 8.22 12.15
N ASN A 102 -1.74 8.04 13.19
CA ASN A 102 -0.29 7.95 13.07
C ASN A 102 0.13 6.50 12.86
N ILE A 103 0.99 6.26 11.87
CA ILE A 103 1.51 4.93 11.53
C ILE A 103 3.03 4.98 11.67
N PRO A 104 3.59 4.55 12.82
CA PRO A 104 5.03 4.71 13.10
C PRO A 104 5.96 4.03 12.09
N LEU A 105 5.50 2.96 11.44
CA LEU A 105 6.28 2.24 10.43
C LEU A 105 6.16 2.84 9.02
N GLY A 106 5.42 3.94 8.88
CA GLY A 106 5.19 4.64 7.64
C GLY A 106 3.86 4.26 6.98
N THR A 107 3.36 5.19 6.17
CA THR A 107 2.03 5.10 5.55
C THR A 107 2.13 4.57 4.12
N THR A 108 1.26 3.61 3.83
CA THR A 108 0.91 3.03 2.53
C THR A 108 -0.62 2.87 2.47
N PRO A 109 -1.24 2.63 1.31
CA PRO A 109 -2.65 2.28 1.23
C PRO A 109 -3.05 1.10 2.16
N GLU A 110 -2.22 0.07 2.25
CA GLU A 110 -2.46 -1.12 3.08
C GLU A 110 -2.37 -0.80 4.57
N SER A 111 -1.31 -0.11 4.98
CA SER A 111 -1.14 0.24 6.40
C SER A 111 -2.17 1.26 6.85
N CYS A 112 -2.57 2.21 5.99
CA CYS A 112 -3.58 3.20 6.30
C CYS A 112 -4.97 2.60 6.45
N THR A 113 -5.39 1.78 5.47
CA THR A 113 -6.68 1.08 5.55
C THR A 113 -6.75 0.15 6.77
N ALA A 114 -5.68 -0.59 7.07
CA ALA A 114 -5.60 -1.42 8.27
C ALA A 114 -5.67 -0.59 9.58
N ALA A 115 -4.96 0.54 9.64
CA ALA A 115 -4.99 1.44 10.78
C ALA A 115 -6.40 2.03 11.01
N CYS A 116 -7.10 2.44 9.94
CA CYS A 116 -8.46 2.94 10.03
C CYS A 116 -9.43 1.86 10.56
N GLN A 117 -9.31 0.60 10.12
CA GLN A 117 -10.14 -0.47 10.68
C GLN A 117 -9.85 -0.75 12.16
N ALA A 118 -8.59 -0.65 12.57
CA ALA A 118 -8.19 -0.89 13.95
C ALA A 118 -8.57 0.27 14.88
N ALA A 119 -8.59 1.50 14.37
CA ALA A 119 -8.87 2.71 15.14
C ALA A 119 -10.36 2.94 15.43
N GLY A 120 -11.27 2.40 14.61
CA GLY A 120 -12.70 2.58 14.81
C GLY A 120 -13.57 2.01 13.69
N PRO A 121 -14.87 2.36 13.68
CA PRO A 121 -15.83 1.89 12.67
C PRO A 121 -15.67 2.64 11.33
N PHE A 122 -14.45 3.02 10.96
CA PHE A 122 -14.19 3.83 9.77
C PHE A 122 -14.40 3.01 8.50
N THR A 123 -15.18 3.58 7.58
CA THR A 123 -15.49 3.00 6.28
C THR A 123 -14.75 3.71 5.15
N PHE A 124 -14.08 4.82 5.45
CA PHE A 124 -13.19 5.53 4.56
C PHE A 124 -11.80 5.68 5.18
N ALA A 125 -10.80 5.48 4.33
CA ALA A 125 -9.40 5.72 4.63
C ALA A 125 -8.82 6.58 3.50
N GLY A 126 -7.86 7.43 3.81
CA GLY A 126 -7.24 8.32 2.85
C GLY A 126 -5.77 8.50 3.14
N VAL A 127 -4.94 8.42 2.11
CA VAL A 127 -3.50 8.71 2.20
C VAL A 127 -3.22 10.06 1.55
N GLU A 128 -2.49 10.92 2.27
CA GLU A 128 -2.14 12.27 1.82
C GLU A 128 -0.64 12.54 1.98
N ASN A 129 -0.11 13.41 1.11
CA ASN A 129 1.22 14.01 1.26
C ASN A 129 2.37 12.99 1.39
N GLY A 130 2.18 11.77 0.89
CA GLY A 130 3.19 10.70 0.94
C GLY A 130 3.32 10.01 2.29
N HIS A 131 2.73 10.52 3.38
CA HIS A 131 2.99 9.99 4.73
C HIS A 131 1.82 10.13 5.71
N GLU A 132 0.77 10.88 5.39
CA GLU A 132 -0.38 11.06 6.27
C GLU A 132 -1.44 10.00 6.00
N CYS A 133 -2.11 9.55 7.06
CA CYS A 133 -3.26 8.67 6.98
C CYS A 133 -4.45 9.30 7.70
N TRP A 134 -5.59 9.29 7.03
CA TRP A 134 -6.84 9.89 7.48
C TRP A 134 -7.97 8.88 7.39
N CYS A 135 -8.87 8.91 8.36
CA CYS A 135 -9.97 7.98 8.49
C CYS A 135 -11.27 8.75 8.75
N ASP A 136 -12.37 8.22 8.24
CA ASP A 136 -13.71 8.70 8.59
C ASP A 136 -14.77 7.64 8.26
N THR A 137 -16.00 7.91 8.65
CA THR A 137 -17.20 7.15 8.27
C THR A 137 -17.92 7.77 7.06
N THR A 138 -17.53 8.99 6.69
CA THR A 138 -18.09 9.72 5.53
C THR A 138 -17.03 10.62 4.89
N VAL A 139 -17.24 10.95 3.62
CA VAL A 139 -16.45 11.96 2.90
C VAL A 139 -17.14 13.32 3.05
N HIS A 140 -16.41 14.34 3.51
CA HIS A 140 -16.95 15.66 3.81
C HIS A 140 -16.79 16.68 2.66
N ALA A 141 -17.81 17.52 2.46
CA ALA A 141 -17.75 18.67 1.55
C ALA A 141 -16.83 19.78 2.12
N PRO A 142 -16.20 20.63 1.28
CA PRO A 142 -16.45 20.86 -0.14
C PRO A 142 -15.53 20.06 -1.08
N THR A 143 -15.06 18.88 -0.67
CA THR A 143 -14.14 18.07 -1.46
C THR A 143 -14.63 17.82 -2.90
N GLN A 144 -13.70 17.81 -3.85
CA GLN A 144 -13.95 17.52 -5.25
C GLN A 144 -13.07 16.37 -5.72
N ARG A 145 -13.67 15.44 -6.48
CA ARG A 145 -12.90 14.42 -7.18
C ARG A 145 -12.10 15.07 -8.31
N VAL A 146 -10.79 14.88 -8.32
CA VAL A 146 -9.87 15.39 -9.34
C VAL A 146 -9.25 14.23 -10.12
N GLY A 147 -8.37 14.56 -11.08
CA GLY A 147 -7.66 13.53 -11.86
C GLY A 147 -6.69 12.74 -10.98
N ASP A 148 -6.59 11.44 -11.21
CA ASP A 148 -5.70 10.55 -10.45
C ASP A 148 -4.21 10.94 -10.56
N ALA A 149 -3.85 11.72 -11.58
CA ALA A 149 -2.51 12.30 -11.73
C ALA A 149 -2.12 13.24 -10.58
N ASP A 150 -3.10 13.89 -9.94
CA ASP A 150 -2.87 14.80 -8.82
C ASP A 150 -2.45 14.07 -7.55
N CYS A 151 -2.76 12.77 -7.42
CA CYS A 151 -2.44 11.93 -6.25
C CYS A 151 -1.21 11.03 -6.45
N ARG A 152 -0.27 11.43 -7.34
CA ARG A 152 0.93 10.63 -7.68
C ARG A 152 2.19 11.01 -6.90
N MET A 153 2.06 11.40 -5.64
CA MET A 153 3.21 11.46 -4.73
C MET A 153 3.53 10.06 -4.23
N LEU A 154 4.80 9.67 -4.23
CA LEU A 154 5.23 8.38 -3.69
C LEU A 154 4.95 8.30 -2.19
N CYS A 155 4.63 7.11 -1.71
CA CYS A 155 4.63 6.84 -0.28
C CYS A 155 6.05 6.97 0.27
N ALA A 156 6.24 7.69 1.38
CA ALA A 156 7.53 7.82 2.05
C ALA A 156 8.04 6.48 2.59
N ALA A 157 7.11 5.55 2.90
CA ALA A 157 7.42 4.20 3.38
C ALA A 157 7.82 3.25 2.24
N THR A 158 7.41 3.53 1.01
CA THR A 158 7.67 2.68 -0.17
C THR A 158 7.58 3.48 -1.46
N HIS A 159 8.59 3.35 -2.32
CA HIS A 159 8.58 4.01 -3.63
C HIS A 159 7.80 3.22 -4.71
N ALA A 160 7.09 2.15 -4.35
CA ALA A 160 6.32 1.33 -5.28
C ALA A 160 4.84 1.74 -5.41
N GLU A 161 4.38 2.65 -4.56
CA GLU A 161 2.96 3.01 -4.45
C GLU A 161 2.80 4.52 -4.30
N TYR A 162 1.63 5.02 -4.70
CA TYR A 162 1.28 6.43 -4.52
C TYR A 162 0.42 6.66 -3.26
N CYS A 163 0.73 7.74 -2.54
CA CYS A 163 0.10 8.13 -1.27
C CYS A 163 -0.44 9.57 -1.32
N GLY A 164 -1.27 9.88 -2.31
CA GLY A 164 -1.89 11.20 -2.45
C GLY A 164 -0.92 12.24 -2.98
N ASN A 165 -1.07 13.50 -2.55
CA ASN A 165 -0.14 14.63 -2.74
C ASN A 165 -0.54 15.74 -1.76
N SER A 166 0.16 16.87 -1.75
CA SER A 166 -0.23 18.03 -0.95
C SER A 166 -1.65 18.49 -1.31
N ASN A 167 -2.56 18.53 -0.32
CA ASN A 167 -3.98 18.88 -0.50
C ASN A 167 -4.71 17.96 -1.50
N ARG A 168 -4.24 16.71 -1.64
CA ARG A 168 -4.78 15.68 -2.54
C ARG A 168 -4.82 14.35 -1.83
N LEU A 169 -6.02 13.94 -1.44
CA LEU A 169 -6.28 12.73 -0.69
C LEU A 169 -6.68 11.60 -1.63
N ALA A 170 -5.93 10.50 -1.62
CA ALA A 170 -6.29 9.27 -2.31
C ALA A 170 -7.23 8.45 -1.39
N ILE A 171 -8.52 8.39 -1.72
CA ILE A 171 -9.55 7.80 -0.85
C ILE A 171 -9.81 6.34 -1.20
N TYR A 172 -9.95 5.53 -0.15
CA TYR A 172 -10.34 4.13 -0.16
C TYR A 172 -11.63 3.95 0.64
N GLN A 173 -12.55 3.13 0.14
CA GLN A 173 -13.78 2.79 0.83
C GLN A 173 -13.81 1.31 1.17
N PHE A 174 -14.17 1.01 2.41
CA PHE A 174 -14.39 -0.35 2.88
C PHE A 174 -15.76 -0.86 2.43
N SER A 175 -15.75 -2.06 1.87
CA SER A 175 -16.92 -2.89 1.72
C SER A 175 -16.67 -4.21 2.45
N ALA A 176 -17.54 -4.56 3.40
CA ALA A 176 -17.53 -5.90 3.94
C ALA A 176 -17.78 -6.87 2.78
N SER A 177 -16.85 -7.79 2.53
CA SER A 177 -17.16 -8.90 1.62
C SER A 177 -18.30 -9.65 2.29
N GLY A 178 -19.41 -9.81 1.57
CA GLY A 178 -20.67 -10.34 2.09
C GLY A 178 -20.39 -11.45 3.09
N GLN A 179 -20.84 -11.23 4.32
CA GLN A 179 -20.55 -12.06 5.48
C GLN A 179 -20.45 -13.54 5.10
N SER A 180 -19.33 -14.19 5.40
CA SER A 180 -19.49 -15.49 6.03
C SER A 180 -20.17 -15.16 7.35
N THR A 181 -21.49 -15.35 7.42
CA THR A 181 -22.20 -15.32 8.68
C THR A 181 -21.46 -16.28 9.59
N ALA A 182 -20.87 -15.78 10.68
CA ALA A 182 -20.40 -16.64 11.75
C ALA A 182 -21.51 -17.66 12.03
N PRO A 183 -21.23 -18.98 12.05
CA PRO A 183 -22.28 -19.98 12.18
C PRO A 183 -23.15 -19.64 13.40
N GLN A 184 -24.40 -19.22 13.17
CA GLN A 184 -25.32 -18.83 14.25
C GLN A 184 -25.77 -20.03 15.09
N ALA A 185 -25.37 -21.23 14.69
CA ALA A 185 -25.52 -22.46 15.45
C ALA A 185 -24.31 -23.36 15.21
N CYS A 186 -23.87 -24.07 16.26
CA CYS A 186 -23.03 -25.24 16.07
C CYS A 186 -23.82 -26.28 15.26
N LEU A 187 -23.34 -26.60 14.05
CA LEU A 187 -23.76 -27.79 13.34
C LEU A 187 -23.20 -29.01 14.10
N GLN A 188 -24.07 -29.60 14.91
CA GLN A 188 -23.92 -30.87 15.61
C GLN A 188 -23.04 -30.86 16.89
N THR A 189 -23.63 -31.36 17.97
CA THR A 189 -23.02 -31.58 19.28
C THR A 189 -22.14 -32.84 19.36
N SER A 190 -21.80 -33.44 18.22
CA SER A 190 -20.94 -34.63 18.16
C SER A 190 -20.23 -34.73 16.82
N LEU A 191 -18.99 -34.25 16.77
CA LEU A 191 -18.09 -34.44 15.65
C LEU A 191 -17.15 -35.60 16.00
N THR A 192 -17.59 -36.84 15.77
CA THR A 192 -16.65 -37.95 15.60
C THR A 192 -16.23 -38.00 14.13
N ASN A 193 -14.93 -38.08 13.86
CA ASN A 193 -14.33 -38.16 12.51
C ASN A 193 -14.48 -36.91 11.63
N PHE A 194 -14.25 -35.70 12.16
CA PHE A 194 -14.08 -34.52 11.32
C PHE A 194 -12.63 -34.37 10.84
N THR A 195 -12.45 -33.77 9.66
CA THR A 195 -11.13 -33.37 9.15
C THR A 195 -11.14 -31.86 8.96
N LEU A 196 -10.32 -31.14 9.73
CA LEU A 196 -10.06 -29.73 9.47
C LEU A 196 -9.16 -29.61 8.24
N ARG A 197 -9.48 -28.68 7.33
CA ARG A 197 -8.64 -28.38 6.17
C ARG A 197 -8.29 -26.89 6.21
N ALA A 198 -7.01 -26.58 6.07
CA ALA A 198 -6.57 -25.22 5.84
C ALA A 198 -6.54 -24.95 4.33
N GLN A 199 -6.94 -23.74 3.93
CA GLN A 199 -6.88 -23.30 2.55
C GLN A 199 -5.71 -22.32 2.38
N PHE A 200 -4.94 -22.48 1.32
CA PHE A 200 -3.84 -21.55 1.03
C PHE A 200 -4.38 -20.25 0.45
N LYS A 201 -3.95 -19.10 1.00
CA LYS A 201 -4.24 -17.77 0.44
C LYS A 201 -3.69 -17.64 -0.99
N ASN A 202 -2.51 -18.21 -1.23
CA ASN A 202 -1.88 -18.33 -2.55
C ASN A 202 -1.49 -19.81 -2.76
N PRO A 203 -2.29 -20.62 -3.47
CA PRO A 203 -1.97 -22.01 -3.70
C PRO A 203 -0.74 -22.16 -4.63
N PRO A 204 0.14 -23.16 -4.42
CA PRO A 204 1.25 -23.41 -5.33
C PRO A 204 0.73 -23.81 -6.72
N THR A 205 1.39 -23.37 -7.79
CA THR A 205 1.01 -23.66 -9.18
C THR A 205 0.90 -25.15 -9.51
N ASN A 206 1.57 -26.02 -8.75
CA ASN A 206 1.52 -27.48 -8.88
C ASN A 206 1.26 -28.20 -7.53
N GLY A 207 0.61 -27.54 -6.57
CA GLY A 207 0.39 -28.07 -5.23
C GLY A 207 -1.09 -28.19 -4.84
N PRO A 208 -1.42 -28.91 -3.75
CA PRO A 208 -2.79 -29.02 -3.27
C PRO A 208 -3.29 -27.67 -2.76
N SER A 209 -4.52 -27.31 -3.12
CA SER A 209 -5.17 -26.05 -2.69
C SER A 209 -5.60 -26.06 -1.22
N THR A 210 -5.65 -27.24 -0.60
CA THR A 210 -5.97 -27.43 0.83
C THR A 210 -5.06 -28.47 1.46
N VAL A 211 -4.72 -28.29 2.73
CA VAL A 211 -4.00 -29.29 3.55
C VAL A 211 -4.84 -29.72 4.75
N PRO A 212 -4.93 -31.02 5.07
CA PRO A 212 -5.58 -31.47 6.29
C PRO A 212 -4.75 -31.05 7.50
N LEU A 213 -5.42 -30.49 8.50
CA LEU A 213 -4.81 -30.10 9.77
C LEU A 213 -4.99 -31.22 10.79
N LYS A 214 -3.90 -31.56 11.48
CA LYS A 214 -3.95 -32.46 12.62
C LYS A 214 -4.17 -31.63 13.89
N VAL A 215 -5.28 -31.87 14.58
CA VAL A 215 -5.56 -31.25 15.87
C VAL A 215 -4.69 -31.95 16.93
N VAL A 216 -3.82 -31.19 17.60
CA VAL A 216 -2.83 -31.75 18.55
C VAL A 216 -3.29 -31.61 20.00
N ALA A 217 -4.08 -30.59 20.32
CA ALA A 217 -4.67 -30.41 21.64
C ALA A 217 -6.02 -29.71 21.52
N VAL A 218 -6.99 -30.14 22.34
CA VAL A 218 -8.27 -29.47 22.53
C VAL A 218 -8.45 -29.31 24.03
N GLU A 219 -8.41 -28.08 24.51
CA GLU A 219 -8.64 -27.79 25.92
C GLU A 219 -10.13 -27.45 26.12
N MET A 220 -10.80 -28.23 26.97
CA MET A 220 -12.22 -28.11 27.22
C MET A 220 -12.45 -27.33 28.52
N VAL A 221 -12.86 -26.07 28.42
CA VAL A 221 -13.34 -25.29 29.56
C VAL A 221 -14.86 -25.19 29.47
N LYS A 222 -15.57 -25.43 30.59
CA LYS A 222 -17.04 -25.29 30.61
C LYS A 222 -17.42 -23.86 30.20
N ASN A 223 -18.33 -23.76 29.23
CA ASN A 223 -18.93 -22.52 28.69
C ASN A 223 -18.05 -21.68 27.73
N VAL A 224 -17.10 -22.29 27.03
CA VAL A 224 -16.37 -21.64 25.93
C VAL A 224 -16.69 -22.35 24.61
N LEU A 225 -17.20 -21.59 23.62
CA LEU A 225 -17.22 -22.00 22.22
C LEU A 225 -15.77 -22.22 21.77
N TRP A 226 -15.49 -23.39 21.22
CA TRP A 226 -14.16 -23.85 20.86
C TRP A 226 -13.29 -22.75 20.23
N THR A 227 -12.08 -22.56 20.75
CA THR A 227 -11.04 -21.77 20.11
C THR A 227 -9.85 -22.68 19.89
N VAL A 228 -9.38 -22.83 18.64
CA VAL A 228 -8.13 -23.52 18.37
C VAL A 228 -7.00 -22.59 18.82
N LEU A 229 -6.45 -22.83 20.01
CA LEU A 229 -5.48 -21.92 20.65
C LEU A 229 -4.16 -21.78 19.86
N SER A 230 -3.78 -22.81 19.09
CA SER A 230 -2.63 -22.73 18.18
C SER A 230 -2.66 -23.87 17.16
N VAL A 231 -2.22 -23.59 15.94
CA VAL A 231 -1.92 -24.61 14.92
C VAL A 231 -0.46 -24.41 14.50
N SER A 232 0.39 -25.37 14.83
CA SER A 232 1.78 -25.38 14.41
C SER A 232 1.88 -26.04 13.04
N ALA A 233 1.96 -25.24 11.97
CA ALA A 233 2.25 -25.73 10.62
C ALA A 233 3.70 -25.42 10.25
N PHE A 234 4.46 -26.43 9.83
CA PHE A 234 5.83 -26.27 9.32
C PHE A 234 5.84 -25.79 7.85
N PHE A 235 5.05 -24.77 7.51
CA PHE A 235 5.04 -24.13 6.18
C PHE A 235 4.68 -22.64 6.33
N SER A 236 5.38 -21.76 5.61
CA SER A 236 5.48 -20.32 5.98
C SER A 236 4.24 -19.45 5.72
N SER A 237 3.06 -19.99 5.40
CA SER A 237 1.82 -19.19 5.22
C SER A 237 0.58 -20.08 5.17
N VAL A 238 -0.12 -20.25 6.30
CA VAL A 238 -1.43 -20.91 6.34
C VAL A 238 -2.44 -19.98 7.04
N ARG A 239 -3.58 -19.74 6.41
CA ARG A 239 -4.72 -19.01 7.00
C ARG A 239 -5.75 -20.05 7.48
N LEU A 240 -6.27 -19.86 8.69
CA LEU A 240 -7.41 -20.62 9.20
C LEU A 240 -8.65 -19.77 8.96
N ASP A 241 -9.55 -20.22 8.10
CA ASP A 241 -10.89 -19.66 8.00
C ASP A 241 -11.82 -20.59 8.83
N PHE A 242 -12.53 -20.02 9.80
CA PHE A 242 -13.48 -20.71 10.69
C PHE A 242 -14.92 -20.56 10.17
#